data_AF-A0A0T5ZJY8-F1
#
_entry.id   AF-A0A0T5ZJY8-F1
#
_cell.length_a   1.000
_cell.length_b   1.000
_cell.length_c   1.000
_cell.angle_alpha   90.00
_cell.angle_beta   90.00
_cell.angle_gamma   90.00
#
_symmetry.space_group_name_H-M   'P 1'
#
loop_
_entity.id
_entity.type
_entity.pdbx_description
1 polymer ?
#
loop_
_entity_poly.entity_id
_entity_poly.type
_entity_poly.pdbx_seq_one_letter_code
_entity_poly.pdbx_strand_id
1 'polypeptide(L)'
;MDNLGTFKRIRMGLFSSLVAAFLLAAMSSLAADMHTSTVFQGVKVNGGTVTHSKQDGKNLLTLSDDFKVPGTPDPHWQVIDSKGNVYLLQRLDIKGGKVNRSITVPSYVPDIAKVQIWCAFAETLLGEASFVSPVMF
;
A
#
# COMPACT_ATOMS: atom_id res chain seq x y z
N MET A 1 74.74 29.07 -9.58
CA MET A 1 75.59 28.08 -8.89
C MET A 1 74.74 27.49 -7.77
N ASP A 2 73.85 26.54 -8.10
CA ASP A 2 74.03 25.08 -7.92
C ASP A 2 73.51 24.68 -6.53
N ASN A 3 72.71 23.65 -6.26
CA ASN A 3 72.00 22.65 -7.02
C ASN A 3 71.09 21.89 -6.00
N LEU A 4 70.03 21.27 -6.51
CA LEU A 4 69.45 19.98 -6.08
C LEU A 4 69.06 19.70 -4.59
N GLY A 5 67.74 19.71 -4.36
CA GLY A 5 66.98 18.51 -3.98
C GLY A 5 67.14 17.92 -2.57
N THR A 6 66.05 17.91 -1.80
CA THR A 6 65.68 16.75 -0.96
C THR A 6 64.18 16.72 -0.75
N PHE A 7 63.53 15.74 -1.37
CA PHE A 7 62.16 15.31 -1.12
C PHE A 7 62.08 14.65 0.26
N LYS A 8 61.25 15.16 1.19
CA LYS A 8 60.80 14.35 2.32
C LYS A 8 59.41 14.75 2.85
N ARG A 9 58.42 13.98 2.39
CA ARG A 9 57.33 13.34 3.15
C ARG A 9 56.25 14.25 3.79
N ILE A 10 55.12 14.31 3.09
CA ILE A 10 53.74 14.00 3.54
C ILE A 10 53.56 13.92 5.07
N ARG A 11 52.76 14.83 5.63
CA ARG A 11 51.67 14.51 6.58
C ARG A 11 50.51 15.49 6.38
N MET A 12 49.62 15.15 5.46
CA MET A 12 48.27 15.71 5.36
C MET A 12 47.49 15.21 6.59
N GLY A 13 47.29 16.07 7.58
CA GLY A 13 46.62 15.74 8.84
C GLY A 13 45.12 16.05 8.79
N LEU A 14 44.35 14.96 8.85
CA LEU A 14 42.91 14.83 9.10
C LEU A 14 42.14 16.06 9.63
N PHE A 15 41.27 16.65 8.80
CA PHE A 15 40.07 17.38 9.25
C PHE A 15 39.01 17.41 8.14
N SER A 16 38.41 16.28 7.78
CA SER A 16 37.12 16.30 7.04
C SER A 16 36.50 14.91 6.92
N SER A 17 35.86 14.40 7.97
CA SER A 17 34.94 13.26 7.82
C SER A 17 34.02 13.11 9.04
N LEU A 18 33.12 14.06 9.29
CA LEU A 18 32.07 13.82 10.29
C LEU A 18 30.72 14.50 10.00
N VAL A 19 30.38 14.74 8.73
CA VAL A 19 29.05 15.29 8.36
C VAL A 19 28.25 14.37 7.42
N ALA A 20 28.88 13.41 6.74
CA ALA A 20 28.18 12.55 5.76
C ALA A 20 27.33 11.43 6.39
N ALA A 21 27.50 11.11 7.68
CA ALA A 21 26.81 9.98 8.32
C ALA A 21 25.40 10.31 8.84
N PHE A 22 25.03 11.59 9.01
CA PHE A 22 23.72 11.97 9.54
C PHE A 22 22.62 12.10 8.47
N LEU A 23 22.98 12.18 7.19
CA LEU A 23 22.00 12.33 6.11
C LEU A 23 21.39 11.01 5.62
N LEU A 24 21.92 9.86 6.05
CA LEU A 24 21.47 8.53 5.59
C LEU A 24 20.49 7.82 6.54
N ALA A 25 20.08 8.43 7.66
CA ALA A 25 19.22 7.78 8.65
C ALA A 25 17.70 8.03 8.43
N ALA A 26 17.32 8.84 7.43
CA ALA A 26 15.93 9.29 7.27
C ALA A 26 15.07 8.45 6.31
N MET A 27 15.60 7.41 5.66
CA MET A 27 14.86 6.64 4.64
C MET A 27 14.38 5.25 5.10
N SER A 28 14.68 4.85 6.33
CA SER A 28 14.44 3.49 6.82
C SER A 28 13.00 3.18 7.26
N SER A 29 12.05 4.12 7.14
CA SER A 29 10.70 3.98 7.74
C SER A 29 9.56 3.62 6.78
N LEU A 30 9.83 3.39 5.49
CA LEU A 30 8.77 3.08 4.51
C LEU A 30 8.48 1.57 4.32
N ALA A 31 9.12 0.69 5.10
CA ALA A 31 8.73 -0.72 5.18
C ALA A 31 7.69 -0.97 6.31
N ALA A 32 6.80 0.00 6.53
CA ALA A 32 5.73 -0.14 7.50
C ALA A 32 4.71 -1.16 6.98
N ASP A 33 4.63 -2.34 7.62
CA ASP A 33 3.52 -3.30 7.62
C ASP A 33 2.51 -3.14 6.44
N MET A 34 2.97 -3.44 5.23
CA MET A 34 2.17 -3.41 4.01
C MET A 34 1.88 -4.82 3.56
N HIS A 35 0.61 -5.09 3.29
CA HIS A 35 0.16 -6.38 2.78
C HIS A 35 -0.46 -6.18 1.41
N THR A 36 -0.12 -7.02 0.45
CA THR A 36 -0.75 -7.01 -0.88
C THR A 36 -1.55 -8.29 -1.05
N SER A 37 -2.78 -8.14 -1.55
CA SER A 37 -3.64 -9.27 -1.87
C SER A 37 -3.18 -10.02 -3.12
N THR A 38 -3.79 -11.18 -3.38
CA THR A 38 -3.82 -11.77 -4.70
C THR A 38 -4.47 -10.82 -5.72
N VAL A 39 -4.31 -11.13 -7.00
CA VAL A 39 -5.08 -10.47 -8.06
C VAL A 39 -6.57 -10.77 -7.90
N PHE A 40 -7.43 -9.78 -8.15
CA PHE A 40 -8.89 -10.00 -8.17
C PHE A 40 -9.30 -11.07 -9.19
N GLN A 41 -10.24 -11.92 -8.82
CA GLN A 41 -10.88 -12.92 -9.69
C GLN A 41 -12.41 -12.86 -9.52
N GLY A 42 -13.17 -12.94 -10.62
CA GLY A 42 -14.62 -12.81 -10.59
C GLY A 42 -15.30 -12.74 -11.96
N VAL A 43 -16.60 -12.42 -11.96
CA VAL A 43 -17.39 -12.33 -13.21
C VAL A 43 -17.25 -10.99 -13.92
N LYS A 44 -16.84 -9.94 -13.20
CA LYS A 44 -16.70 -8.57 -13.72
C LYS A 44 -15.38 -7.90 -13.34
N VAL A 45 -14.72 -8.36 -12.28
CA VAL A 45 -13.41 -7.86 -11.83
C VAL A 45 -12.42 -9.03 -11.82
N ASN A 46 -11.39 -8.97 -12.66
CA ASN A 46 -10.43 -10.06 -12.93
C ASN A 46 -8.97 -9.56 -13.03
N GLY A 47 -8.64 -8.48 -12.33
CA GLY A 47 -7.35 -7.81 -12.45
C GLY A 47 -7.17 -6.74 -11.37
N GLY A 48 -5.93 -6.31 -11.17
CA GLY A 48 -5.52 -5.47 -10.05
C GLY A 48 -5.46 -6.21 -8.71
N THR A 49 -4.91 -5.53 -7.71
CA THR A 49 -4.73 -6.00 -6.33
C THR A 49 -5.21 -4.94 -5.35
N VAL A 50 -5.27 -5.31 -4.07
CA VAL A 50 -5.45 -4.39 -2.96
C VAL A 50 -4.17 -4.38 -2.13
N THR A 51 -3.72 -3.19 -1.76
CA THR A 51 -2.67 -3.01 -0.76
C THR A 51 -3.29 -2.48 0.53
N HIS A 52 -3.06 -3.19 1.64
CA HIS A 52 -3.27 -2.67 2.97
C HIS A 52 -2.01 -1.92 3.44
N SER A 53 -2.22 -0.80 4.12
CA SER A 53 -1.17 -0.01 4.75
C SER A 53 -1.70 0.70 5.99
N LYS A 54 -0.82 1.08 6.92
CA LYS A 54 -1.17 1.90 8.09
C LYS A 54 -0.70 3.34 7.90
N GLN A 55 -1.63 4.30 7.97
CA GLN A 55 -1.34 5.73 7.90
C GLN A 55 -2.07 6.46 9.04
N ASP A 56 -1.34 7.26 9.81
CA ASP A 56 -1.89 8.02 10.95
C ASP A 56 -2.69 7.16 11.93
N GLY A 57 -2.22 5.92 12.16
CA GLY A 57 -2.88 4.94 13.01
C GLY A 57 -4.13 4.28 12.41
N LYS A 58 -4.51 4.64 11.18
CA LYS A 58 -5.66 4.09 10.45
C LYS A 58 -5.23 3.05 9.44
N ASN A 59 -6.07 2.04 9.25
CA ASN A 59 -5.88 1.01 8.24
C ASN A 59 -6.50 1.46 6.92
N LEU A 60 -5.71 1.49 5.86
CA LEU A 60 -6.14 1.87 4.53
C LEU A 60 -6.07 0.65 3.61
N LEU A 61 -7.07 0.52 2.74
CA LEU A 61 -7.04 -0.38 1.58
C LEU A 61 -6.97 0.45 0.31
N THR A 62 -6.06 0.12 -0.60
CA THR A 62 -5.85 0.87 -1.85
C THR A 62 -5.79 -0.07 -3.05
N LEU A 63 -6.57 0.22 -4.10
CA LEU A 63 -6.54 -0.51 -5.37
C LEU A 63 -5.27 -0.16 -6.17
N SER A 64 -4.64 -1.16 -6.77
CA SER A 64 -3.52 -0.99 -7.71
C SER A 64 -3.96 -0.33 -9.01
N ASP A 65 -3.09 0.48 -9.62
CA ASP A 65 -3.43 1.34 -10.77
C ASP A 65 -4.00 0.61 -11.99
N ASP A 66 -3.66 -0.68 -12.16
CA ASP A 66 -4.18 -1.56 -13.21
C ASP A 66 -5.60 -2.10 -12.96
N PHE A 67 -6.19 -1.84 -11.77
CA PHE A 67 -7.56 -2.19 -11.45
C PHE A 67 -8.56 -1.49 -12.40
N LYS A 68 -9.44 -2.28 -13.01
CA LYS A 68 -10.51 -1.81 -13.90
C LYS A 68 -11.84 -1.77 -13.17
N VAL A 69 -12.46 -0.58 -13.12
CA VAL A 69 -13.76 -0.40 -12.50
C VAL A 69 -14.84 -1.17 -13.26
N PRO A 70 -15.66 -1.98 -12.58
CA PRO A 70 -16.76 -2.67 -13.23
C PRO A 70 -17.84 -1.65 -13.61
N GLY A 71 -18.30 -1.68 -14.86
CA GLY A 71 -19.41 -0.85 -15.36
C GLY A 71 -20.78 -1.30 -14.84
N THR A 72 -20.94 -1.38 -13.52
CA THR A 72 -22.15 -1.80 -12.81
C THR A 72 -22.80 -0.62 -12.11
N PRO A 73 -24.12 -0.62 -11.84
CA PRO A 73 -24.82 0.56 -11.34
C PRO A 73 -24.50 0.90 -9.88
N ASP A 74 -24.08 -0.07 -9.06
CA ASP A 74 -23.83 0.16 -7.64
C ASP A 74 -22.66 -0.65 -7.02
N PRO A 75 -21.43 -0.52 -7.55
CA PRO A 75 -20.27 -1.24 -7.04
C PRO A 75 -19.80 -0.66 -5.70
N HIS A 76 -19.51 -1.52 -4.75
CA HIS A 76 -19.04 -1.20 -3.41
C HIS A 76 -17.80 -2.00 -3.05
N TRP A 77 -16.99 -1.41 -2.18
CA TRP A 77 -16.02 -2.13 -1.39
C TRP A 77 -16.74 -3.06 -0.41
N GLN A 78 -16.24 -4.27 -0.27
CA GLN A 78 -16.68 -5.20 0.75
C GLN A 78 -15.46 -5.92 1.32
N VAL A 79 -15.47 -6.15 2.62
CA VAL A 79 -14.39 -6.84 3.33
C VAL A 79 -14.96 -8.08 4.00
N ILE A 80 -14.18 -9.15 4.01
CA ILE A 80 -14.47 -10.36 4.78
C ILE A 80 -13.36 -10.57 5.81
N ASP A 81 -13.73 -10.73 7.08
CA ASP A 81 -12.80 -11.06 8.15
C ASP A 81 -12.45 -12.57 8.19
N SER A 82 -11.53 -12.93 9.06
CA SER A 82 -11.07 -14.31 9.27
C SER A 82 -12.17 -15.27 9.75
N LYS A 83 -13.29 -14.74 10.25
CA LYS A 83 -14.47 -15.50 10.69
C LYS A 83 -15.55 -15.60 9.63
N GLY A 84 -15.34 -14.98 8.46
CA GLY A 84 -16.33 -14.94 7.38
C GLY A 84 -17.40 -13.87 7.54
N ASN A 85 -17.27 -12.96 8.52
CA ASN A 85 -18.17 -11.82 8.63
C ASN A 85 -17.95 -10.86 7.47
N VAL A 86 -19.05 -10.36 6.93
CA VAL A 86 -19.05 -9.55 5.72
C VAL A 86 -19.38 -8.10 6.08
N TYR A 87 -18.54 -7.18 5.63
CA TYR A 87 -18.68 -5.75 5.88
C TYR A 87 -18.84 -5.03 4.55
N LEU A 88 -20.04 -4.53 4.25
CA LEU A 88 -20.27 -3.64 3.12
C LEU A 88 -19.75 -2.24 3.48
N LEU A 89 -18.84 -1.73 2.67
CA LEU A 89 -18.14 -0.46 2.90
C LEU A 89 -18.55 0.57 1.85
N GLN A 90 -17.67 1.53 1.54
CA GLN A 90 -17.99 2.66 0.68
C GLN A 90 -18.25 2.23 -0.76
N ARG A 91 -19.09 3.01 -1.47
CA ARG A 91 -19.25 2.88 -2.92
C ARG A 91 -17.92 3.12 -3.63
N LEU A 92 -17.66 2.34 -4.67
CA LEU A 92 -16.48 2.43 -5.51
C LEU A 92 -16.58 3.62 -6.47
N ASP A 93 -17.73 3.82 -7.10
CA ASP A 93 -18.00 5.00 -7.93
C ASP A 93 -18.51 6.15 -7.08
N ILE A 94 -17.89 7.32 -7.21
CA ILE A 94 -18.27 8.54 -6.49
C ILE A 94 -18.63 9.67 -7.47
N LYS A 95 -19.22 10.74 -6.94
CA LYS A 95 -19.70 11.88 -7.74
C LYS A 95 -18.63 12.42 -8.67
N GLY A 96 -19.05 12.80 -9.89
CA GLY A 96 -18.17 13.36 -10.91
C GLY A 96 -17.35 12.32 -11.69
N GLY A 97 -17.80 11.05 -11.73
CA GLY A 97 -17.13 9.98 -12.48
C GLY A 97 -15.78 9.57 -11.89
N LYS A 98 -15.56 9.87 -10.61
CA LYS A 98 -14.33 9.53 -9.89
C LYS A 98 -14.49 8.16 -9.22
N VAL A 99 -13.35 7.53 -8.95
CA VAL A 99 -13.27 6.22 -8.33
C VAL A 99 -12.67 6.36 -6.94
N ASN A 100 -13.34 5.81 -5.94
CA ASN A 100 -12.86 5.73 -4.58
C ASN A 100 -11.84 4.60 -4.45
N ARG A 101 -10.61 4.85 -4.91
CA ARG A 101 -9.54 3.84 -4.99
C ARG A 101 -8.90 3.51 -3.65
N SER A 102 -9.12 4.31 -2.63
CA SER A 102 -8.58 4.09 -1.29
C SER A 102 -9.64 4.33 -0.23
N ILE A 103 -9.78 3.41 0.71
CA ILE A 103 -10.73 3.52 1.81
C ILE A 103 -10.03 3.31 3.15
N THR A 104 -10.48 4.04 4.16
CA THR A 104 -10.15 3.70 5.55
C THR A 104 -11.05 2.57 6.01
N VAL A 105 -10.44 1.51 6.53
CA VAL A 105 -11.15 0.38 7.15
C VAL A 105 -11.74 0.87 8.47
N PRO A 106 -13.06 0.72 8.68
CA PRO A 106 -13.69 1.09 9.95
C PRO A 106 -13.15 0.26 11.13
N SER A 107 -13.04 0.88 12.30
CA SER A 107 -12.45 0.25 13.50
C SER A 107 -13.24 -0.92 14.07
N TYR A 108 -14.48 -1.15 13.60
CA TYR A 108 -15.29 -2.30 14.00
C TYR A 108 -14.95 -3.57 13.19
N VAL A 109 -14.16 -3.46 12.13
CA VAL A 109 -13.67 -4.61 11.35
C VAL A 109 -12.44 -5.16 12.09
N PRO A 110 -12.46 -6.41 12.56
CA PRO A 110 -11.41 -6.92 13.46
C PRO A 110 -10.12 -7.31 12.73
N ASP A 111 -10.24 -7.79 11.49
CA ASP A 111 -9.14 -8.17 10.62
C ASP A 111 -9.67 -8.27 9.17
N ILE A 112 -8.77 -8.54 8.21
CA ILE A 112 -9.14 -8.65 6.79
C ILE A 112 -8.54 -9.90 6.19
N ALA A 113 -9.37 -10.89 5.89
CA ALA A 113 -8.96 -12.06 5.10
C ALA A 113 -9.08 -11.78 3.60
N LYS A 114 -10.15 -11.09 3.19
CA LYS A 114 -10.47 -10.86 1.78
C LYS A 114 -11.07 -9.49 1.52
N VAL A 115 -10.91 -9.03 0.29
CA VAL A 115 -11.57 -7.84 -0.26
C VAL A 115 -12.38 -8.25 -1.47
N GLN A 116 -13.61 -7.77 -1.52
CA GLN A 116 -14.57 -8.02 -2.59
C GLN A 116 -15.04 -6.71 -3.19
N ILE A 117 -15.38 -6.77 -4.47
CA ILE A 117 -16.18 -5.75 -5.13
C ILE A 117 -17.60 -6.31 -5.28
N TRP A 118 -18.56 -5.65 -4.64
CA TRP A 118 -19.95 -6.10 -4.54
C TRP A 118 -20.88 -5.14 -5.27
N CYS A 119 -21.80 -5.66 -6.08
CA CYS A 119 -22.88 -4.84 -6.61
C CYS A 119 -24.05 -4.84 -5.63
N ALA A 120 -24.34 -3.72 -4.97
CA ALA A 120 -25.47 -3.63 -4.06
C ALA A 120 -26.82 -3.63 -4.78
N PHE A 121 -26.88 -3.15 -6.03
CA PHE A 121 -28.11 -3.15 -6.83
C PHE A 121 -28.50 -4.56 -7.29
N ALA A 122 -27.53 -5.35 -7.76
CA ALA A 122 -27.78 -6.70 -8.27
C ALA A 122 -27.52 -7.79 -7.22
N GLU A 123 -27.15 -7.39 -6.00
CA GLU A 123 -26.77 -8.26 -4.89
C GLU A 123 -25.84 -9.40 -5.32
N THR A 124 -24.73 -9.05 -5.97
CA THR A 124 -23.82 -10.05 -6.54
C THR A 124 -22.34 -9.69 -6.40
N LEU A 125 -21.51 -10.72 -6.22
CA LEU A 125 -20.06 -10.62 -6.15
C LEU A 125 -19.48 -10.40 -7.55
N LEU A 126 -18.79 -9.28 -7.73
CA LEU A 126 -18.18 -8.90 -9.02
C LEU A 126 -16.75 -9.41 -9.16
N GLY A 127 -16.02 -9.49 -8.05
CA GLY A 127 -14.75 -10.18 -7.91
C GLY A 127 -14.14 -10.06 -6.51
N GLU A 128 -13.19 -10.94 -6.21
CA GLU A 128 -12.58 -11.11 -4.90
C GLU A 128 -11.06 -11.21 -5.01
N ALA A 129 -10.36 -10.64 -4.03
CA ALA A 129 -8.94 -10.79 -3.80
C ALA A 129 -8.69 -11.20 -2.34
N SER A 130 -7.73 -12.09 -2.10
CA SER A 130 -7.42 -12.60 -0.76
C SER A 130 -6.03 -12.15 -0.31
N PHE A 131 -5.82 -11.93 0.99
CA PHE A 131 -4.47 -11.83 1.54
C PHE A 131 -3.91 -13.23 1.81
N VAL A 132 -2.57 -13.37 1.81
CA VAL A 132 -1.89 -14.66 2.10
C VAL A 132 -2.26 -15.16 3.50
N SER A 133 -2.45 -14.24 4.44
CA SER A 133 -3.00 -14.46 5.78
C SER A 133 -3.90 -13.27 6.15
N PRO A 134 -4.86 -13.43 7.08
CA PRO A 134 -5.64 -12.31 7.57
C PRO A 134 -4.75 -11.17 8.06
N VAL A 135 -5.05 -9.96 7.60
CA VAL A 135 -4.35 -8.75 8.01
C VAL A 135 -4.90 -8.32 9.36
N MET A 136 -4.05 -8.35 10.38
CA MET A 136 -4.37 -8.00 11.76
C MET A 136 -3.95 -6.56 12.05
N PHE A 137 -4.73 -5.79 12.84
CA PHE A 137 -4.38 -4.40 13.16
C PHE A 137 -5.02 -3.82 14.42
#